data_AF-A0A8J5NHS7-F1
#
_entry.id   AF-A0A8J5NHS7-F1
#
_cell.length_a   1.000
_cell.length_b   1.000
_cell.length_c   1.000
_cell.angle_alpha   90.00
_cell.angle_beta   90.00
_cell.angle_gamma   90.00
#
_symmetry.space_group_name_H-M   'P 1'
#
loop_
_entity.id
_entity.type
_entity.pdbx_description
1 polymer ?
#
loop_
_entity_poly.entity_id
_entity_poly.type
_entity_poly.pdbx_seq_one_letter_code
_entity_poly.pdbx_strand_id
1 'polypeptide(L)'
;MSALPQTANTANVSMADYHQYAEGALEEKWVSYQRQLGSIFQEIVNGYLKSASETLLSVTSWLLSQVADLGLNLDDTNLHADRIQLWNDFNHAWLGLGQRQIDLMTSSQQLSRMQSLVSKPMIKKMGNELVRLCDGIERHGLVDYQYGVWEDQITAVLEDCLDLCDDSEEGRDSGSQ
;
A
#
# COMPACT_ATOMS: atom_id res chain seq x y z
N MET A 1 -47.21 -46.88 -25.92
CA MET A 1 -45.85 -46.72 -26.48
C MET A 1 -45.32 -45.38 -26.01
N SER A 2 -44.25 -45.43 -25.22
CA SER A 2 -43.55 -44.30 -24.60
C SER A 2 -42.80 -43.45 -25.64
N ALA A 3 -42.68 -42.15 -25.40
CA ALA A 3 -41.44 -41.37 -25.57
C ALA A 3 -41.64 -39.91 -25.13
N LEU A 4 -41.09 -39.56 -23.97
CA LEU A 4 -40.61 -38.20 -23.68
C LEU A 4 -39.32 -37.95 -24.49
N PRO A 5 -39.04 -36.71 -24.90
CA PRO A 5 -37.69 -36.22 -24.97
C PRO A 5 -37.38 -35.41 -23.69
N GLN A 6 -36.57 -36.00 -22.81
CA GLN A 6 -35.58 -35.22 -22.06
C GLN A 6 -34.50 -34.80 -23.06
N THR A 7 -34.00 -33.57 -22.95
CA THR A 7 -32.60 -33.34 -22.52
C THR A 7 -32.37 -31.86 -22.23
N ALA A 8 -31.74 -31.65 -21.08
CA ALA A 8 -31.26 -30.41 -20.50
C ALA A 8 -30.41 -29.55 -21.45
N ASN A 9 -30.70 -28.25 -21.48
CA ASN A 9 -29.83 -27.19 -22.00
C ASN A 9 -29.33 -26.34 -20.81
N THR A 10 -28.49 -26.90 -19.95
CA THR A 10 -27.95 -26.20 -18.77
C THR A 10 -26.42 -26.22 -18.70
N ALA A 11 -25.74 -26.28 -19.85
CA ALA A 11 -24.26 -26.27 -19.91
C ALA A 11 -23.66 -25.15 -20.75
N ASN A 12 -24.44 -24.13 -21.15
CA ASN A 12 -23.98 -22.99 -21.95
C ASN A 12 -24.17 -21.62 -21.27
N VAL A 13 -24.40 -21.60 -19.95
CA VAL A 13 -24.16 -20.37 -19.16
C VAL A 13 -22.66 -20.13 -19.26
N SER A 14 -22.31 -19.11 -20.03
CA SER A 14 -21.17 -19.17 -20.93
C SER A 14 -19.86 -18.85 -20.19
N MET A 15 -18.76 -19.47 -20.61
CA MET A 15 -17.40 -19.04 -20.21
C MET A 15 -17.20 -17.53 -20.40
N ALA A 16 -17.89 -16.92 -21.37
CA ALA A 16 -17.84 -15.47 -21.61
C ALA A 16 -18.43 -14.66 -20.45
N ASP A 17 -19.50 -15.15 -19.80
CA ASP A 17 -20.08 -14.49 -18.62
C ASP A 17 -19.08 -14.53 -17.45
N TYR A 18 -18.44 -15.68 -17.20
CA TYR A 18 -17.41 -15.80 -16.14
C TYR A 18 -16.20 -14.89 -16.38
N HIS A 19 -15.72 -14.77 -17.62
CA HIS A 19 -14.63 -13.85 -17.96
C HIS A 19 -15.03 -12.39 -17.72
N GLN A 20 -16.24 -11.99 -18.12
CA GLN A 20 -16.71 -10.62 -17.95
C GLN A 20 -16.97 -10.25 -16.47
N TYR A 21 -17.43 -11.21 -15.66
CA TYR A 21 -17.54 -11.02 -14.21
C TYR A 21 -16.17 -10.91 -13.52
N ALA A 22 -15.18 -11.70 -13.94
CA ALA A 22 -13.83 -11.65 -13.39
C ALA A 22 -13.14 -10.32 -13.72
N GLU A 23 -13.32 -9.81 -14.95
CA GLU A 23 -12.81 -8.50 -15.39
C GLU A 23 -13.45 -7.35 -14.61
N GLY A 24 -14.78 -7.39 -14.39
CA GLY A 24 -15.46 -6.38 -13.56
C GLY A 24 -15.02 -6.37 -12.10
N ALA A 25 -14.74 -7.54 -11.51
CA ALA A 25 -14.24 -7.65 -10.14
C ALA A 25 -12.80 -7.12 -10.00
N LEU A 26 -11.97 -7.30 -11.04
CA LEU A 26 -10.62 -6.76 -11.08
C LEU A 26 -10.63 -5.23 -11.15
N GLU A 27 -11.49 -4.65 -11.99
CA GLU A 27 -11.68 -3.20 -12.10
C GLU A 27 -12.12 -2.58 -10.77
N GLU A 28 -13.05 -3.22 -10.05
CA GLU A 28 -13.50 -2.73 -8.75
C GLU A 28 -12.37 -2.69 -7.70
N LYS A 29 -11.53 -3.74 -7.66
CA LYS A 29 -10.34 -3.80 -6.81
C LYS A 29 -9.38 -2.65 -7.14
N TRP A 30 -9.17 -2.38 -8.43
CA TRP A 30 -8.31 -1.31 -8.91
C TRP A 30 -8.80 0.08 -8.51
N VAL A 31 -10.08 0.37 -8.76
CA VAL A 31 -10.71 1.64 -8.37
C VAL A 31 -10.66 1.86 -6.85
N SER A 32 -10.86 0.78 -6.08
CA SER A 32 -10.75 0.84 -4.62
C SER A 32 -9.31 1.17 -4.16
N TYR A 33 -8.31 0.55 -4.78
CA TYR A 33 -6.90 0.83 -4.51
C TYR A 33 -6.55 2.30 -4.80
N GLN A 34 -6.88 2.79 -5.99
CA GLN A 34 -6.62 4.18 -6.38
C GLN A 34 -7.31 5.19 -5.45
N ARG A 35 -8.54 4.91 -5.01
CA ARG A 35 -9.26 5.77 -4.07
C ARG A 35 -8.56 5.84 -2.71
N GLN A 36 -8.11 4.70 -2.18
CA GLN A 36 -7.40 4.65 -0.90
C GLN A 36 -6.07 5.41 -0.98
N LEU A 37 -5.31 5.23 -2.05
CA LEU A 37 -4.09 6.01 -2.29
C LEU A 37 -4.35 7.51 -2.38
N GLY A 38 -5.38 7.93 -3.12
CA GLY A 38 -5.78 9.33 -3.19
C GLY A 38 -6.08 9.93 -1.82
N SER A 39 -6.75 9.15 -0.94
CA SER A 39 -6.98 9.55 0.45
C SER A 39 -5.67 9.69 1.24
N ILE A 40 -4.76 8.71 1.12
CA ILE A 40 -3.46 8.73 1.80
C ILE A 40 -2.67 9.99 1.41
N PHE A 41 -2.56 10.30 0.12
CA PHE A 41 -1.85 11.52 -0.32
C PHE A 41 -2.49 12.79 0.22
N GLN A 42 -3.82 12.88 0.21
CA GLN A 42 -4.52 14.05 0.74
C GLN A 42 -4.30 14.22 2.24
N GLU A 43 -4.29 13.12 3.00
CA GLU A 43 -3.99 13.11 4.43
C GLU A 43 -2.54 13.51 4.71
N ILE A 44 -1.58 13.01 3.93
CA ILE A 44 -0.16 13.41 4.03
C ILE A 44 0.00 14.91 3.80
N VAL A 45 -0.56 15.45 2.72
CA VAL A 45 -0.49 16.89 2.41
C VAL A 45 -1.06 17.73 3.56
N ASN A 46 -2.21 17.31 4.10
CA ASN A 46 -2.87 17.97 5.23
C ASN A 46 -2.15 17.77 6.59
N GLY A 47 -1.18 16.85 6.67
CA GLY A 47 -0.47 16.52 7.90
C GLY A 47 -1.24 15.61 8.87
N TYR A 48 -2.20 14.84 8.36
CA TYR A 48 -2.96 13.84 9.12
C TYR A 48 -2.24 12.48 9.12
N LEU A 49 -0.96 12.48 9.55
CA LEU A 49 -0.07 11.35 9.31
C LEU A 49 -0.49 10.08 10.05
N LYS A 50 -1.13 10.22 11.22
CA LYS A 50 -1.70 9.05 11.91
C LYS A 50 -2.73 8.33 11.03
N SER A 51 -3.70 9.05 10.47
CA SER A 51 -4.74 8.47 9.61
C SER A 51 -4.14 7.88 8.32
N ALA A 52 -3.21 8.62 7.71
CA ALA A 52 -2.49 8.16 6.53
C ALA A 52 -1.73 6.85 6.79
N SER A 53 -1.06 6.74 7.96
CA SER A 53 -0.32 5.53 8.34
C SER A 53 -1.22 4.30 8.52
N GLU A 54 -2.41 4.48 9.12
CA GLU A 54 -3.37 3.41 9.33
C GLU A 54 -3.94 2.91 7.99
N THR A 55 -4.28 3.83 7.09
CA THR A 55 -4.77 3.50 5.74
C THR A 55 -3.68 2.85 4.88
N LEU A 56 -2.44 3.36 4.92
CA LEU A 56 -1.32 2.80 4.18
C LEU A 56 -0.99 1.36 4.62
N LEU A 57 -1.06 1.06 5.91
CA LEU A 57 -0.92 -0.31 6.42
C LEU A 57 -2.03 -1.23 5.90
N SER A 58 -3.27 -0.74 5.88
CA SER A 58 -4.40 -1.50 5.33
C SER A 58 -4.19 -1.84 3.85
N VAL A 59 -3.74 -0.85 3.06
CA VAL A 59 -3.42 -1.03 1.64
C VAL A 59 -2.25 -2.00 1.45
N THR A 60 -1.20 -1.91 2.27
CA THR A 60 -0.02 -2.79 2.21
C THR A 60 -0.41 -4.25 2.44
N SER A 61 -1.20 -4.52 3.49
CA SER A 61 -1.70 -5.87 3.80
C SER A 61 -2.62 -6.41 2.70
N TRP A 62 -3.51 -5.55 2.18
CA TRP A 62 -4.36 -5.90 1.06
C TRP A 62 -3.54 -6.25 -0.19
N LEU A 63 -2.57 -5.41 -0.57
CA LEU A 63 -1.77 -5.59 -1.77
C LEU A 63 -1.06 -6.95 -1.79
N LEU A 64 -0.49 -7.38 -0.66
CA LEU A 64 0.12 -8.69 -0.51
C LEU A 64 -0.85 -9.83 -0.87
N SER A 65 -2.11 -9.73 -0.47
CA SER A 65 -3.14 -10.73 -0.79
C SER A 65 -3.58 -10.71 -2.26
N GLN A 66 -3.29 -9.63 -2.99
CA GLN A 66 -3.80 -9.38 -4.33
C GLN A 66 -2.76 -9.55 -5.45
N VAL A 67 -1.48 -9.83 -5.13
CA VAL A 67 -0.38 -9.93 -6.10
C VAL A 67 -0.73 -10.82 -7.30
N ALA A 68 -1.32 -12.00 -7.05
CA ALA A 68 -1.73 -12.93 -8.09
C ALA A 68 -3.00 -12.49 -8.83
N ASP A 69 -4.01 -12.03 -8.08
CA ASP A 69 -5.31 -11.61 -8.63
C ASP A 69 -5.20 -10.38 -9.54
N LEU A 70 -4.26 -9.48 -9.25
CA LEU A 70 -3.95 -8.30 -10.06
C LEU A 70 -2.95 -8.59 -11.19
N GLY A 71 -2.48 -9.84 -11.32
CA GLY A 71 -1.50 -10.23 -12.33
C GLY A 71 -0.15 -9.50 -12.20
N LEU A 72 0.21 -9.05 -10.99
CA LEU A 72 1.48 -8.34 -10.75
C LEU A 72 2.70 -9.26 -10.96
N ASN A 73 2.50 -10.57 -10.80
CA ASN A 73 3.50 -11.61 -11.00
C ASN A 73 3.55 -12.18 -12.43
N LEU A 74 2.71 -11.71 -13.35
CA LEU A 74 2.64 -12.21 -14.73
C LEU A 74 3.57 -11.42 -15.65
N ASP A 75 4.05 -12.03 -16.73
CA ASP A 75 4.77 -11.33 -17.79
C ASP A 75 3.80 -10.92 -18.93
N ASP A 76 2.82 -10.08 -18.59
CA ASP A 76 1.83 -9.56 -19.55
C ASP A 76 2.13 -8.11 -19.94
N THR A 77 2.51 -7.89 -21.19
CA THR A 77 2.86 -6.55 -21.68
C THR A 77 1.71 -5.55 -21.60
N ASN A 78 0.45 -6.02 -21.70
CA ASN A 78 -0.71 -5.15 -21.65
C ASN A 78 -0.94 -4.54 -20.27
N LEU A 79 -0.44 -5.19 -19.20
CA LEU A 79 -0.55 -4.71 -17.82
C LEU A 79 0.69 -3.93 -17.36
N HIS A 80 1.72 -3.75 -18.20
CA HIS A 80 2.97 -3.12 -17.75
C HIS A 80 2.78 -1.69 -17.24
N ALA A 81 2.03 -0.85 -17.96
CA ALA A 81 1.86 0.55 -17.59
C ALA A 81 1.18 0.68 -16.22
N ASP A 82 0.08 -0.06 -16.04
CA ASP A 82 -0.69 -0.03 -14.79
C ASP A 82 0.12 -0.57 -13.61
N ARG A 83 0.92 -1.62 -13.82
CA ARG A 83 1.79 -2.17 -12.77
C ARG A 83 2.91 -1.23 -12.36
N ILE A 84 3.55 -0.56 -13.32
CA ILE A 84 4.55 0.47 -13.04
C ILE A 84 3.90 1.60 -12.24
N GLN A 85 2.70 2.04 -12.63
CA GLN A 85 1.99 3.07 -11.90
C GLN A 85 1.62 2.62 -10.48
N LEU A 86 1.11 1.40 -10.31
CA LEU A 86 0.77 0.85 -8.99
C LEU A 86 1.95 0.93 -8.03
N TRP A 87 3.12 0.43 -8.46
CA TRP A 87 4.30 0.38 -7.60
C TRP A 87 4.87 1.76 -7.36
N ASN A 88 4.88 2.64 -8.38
CA ASN A 88 5.25 4.03 -8.18
C ASN A 88 4.36 4.70 -7.15
N ASP A 89 3.05 4.64 -7.29
CA ASP A 89 2.13 5.31 -6.36
C ASP A 89 2.25 4.75 -4.94
N PHE A 90 2.42 3.41 -4.81
CA PHE A 90 2.71 2.76 -3.53
C PHE A 90 3.99 3.30 -2.89
N ASN A 91 5.10 3.30 -3.63
CA ASN A 91 6.40 3.75 -3.13
C ASN A 91 6.37 5.23 -2.74
N HIS A 92 5.74 6.09 -3.55
CA HIS A 92 5.61 7.51 -3.25
C HIS A 92 4.70 7.79 -2.05
N ALA A 93 3.69 6.95 -1.78
CA ALA A 93 2.88 7.09 -0.58
C ALA A 93 3.70 6.82 0.70
N TRP A 94 4.54 5.79 0.68
CA TRP A 94 5.48 5.48 1.77
C TRP A 94 6.52 6.59 1.98
N LEU A 95 7.21 6.98 0.92
CA LEU A 95 8.22 8.04 0.97
C LEU A 95 7.61 9.38 1.37
N GLY A 96 6.44 9.73 0.83
CA GLY A 96 5.73 10.95 1.14
C GLY A 96 5.30 11.02 2.60
N LEU A 97 4.84 9.89 3.17
CA LEU A 97 4.49 9.82 4.59
C LEU A 97 5.73 10.04 5.48
N GLY A 98 6.82 9.33 5.20
CA GLY A 98 8.07 9.44 5.96
C GLY A 98 8.68 10.84 5.87
N GLN A 99 8.81 11.38 4.66
CA GLN A 99 9.34 12.74 4.47
C GLN A 99 8.48 13.79 5.19
N ARG A 100 7.15 13.66 5.11
CA ARG A 100 6.25 14.60 5.80
C ARG A 100 6.36 14.50 7.32
N GLN A 101 6.58 13.30 7.86
CA GLN A 101 6.84 13.08 9.28
C GLN A 101 8.14 13.79 9.69
N ILE A 102 9.23 13.64 8.93
CA ILE A 102 10.52 14.33 9.15
C ILE A 102 10.34 15.85 9.11
N ASP A 103 9.67 16.38 8.09
CA ASP A 103 9.43 17.82 7.95
C ASP A 103 8.70 18.39 9.16
N LEU A 104 7.70 17.67 9.68
CA LEU A 104 6.91 18.12 10.84
C LEU A 104 7.68 18.02 12.17
N MET A 105 8.63 17.07 12.30
CA MET A 105 9.46 16.92 13.50
C MET A 105 10.63 17.92 13.53
N THR A 106 11.20 18.23 12.38
CA THR A 106 12.33 19.16 12.24
C THR A 106 11.87 20.62 12.13
N SER A 107 10.60 20.86 11.79
CA SER A 107 10.03 22.20 11.77
C SER A 107 10.06 22.82 13.17
N SER A 108 10.57 24.05 13.25
CA SER A 108 10.52 24.86 14.47
C SER A 108 9.11 25.41 14.76
N GLN A 109 8.15 25.20 13.85
CA GLN A 109 6.76 25.60 14.06
C GLN A 109 6.02 24.53 14.87
N GLN A 110 5.27 24.99 15.86
CA GLN A 110 4.41 24.11 16.64
C GLN A 110 3.31 23.53 15.74
N LEU A 111 3.12 22.21 15.83
CA LEU A 111 2.10 21.51 15.05
C LEU A 111 0.73 22.16 15.24
N SER A 112 0.01 22.33 14.12
CA SER A 112 -1.36 22.78 14.19
C SER A 112 -2.20 21.73 14.94
N ARG A 113 -3.30 22.16 15.58
CA ARG A 113 -4.22 21.24 16.28
C ARG A 113 -4.76 20.12 15.37
N MET A 114 -4.77 20.33 14.07
CA MET A 114 -5.27 19.37 13.10
C MET A 114 -4.19 18.39 12.64
N GLN A 115 -2.90 18.76 12.76
CA GLN A 115 -1.80 17.88 12.37
C GLN A 115 -1.57 16.80 13.42
N SER A 116 -1.14 15.63 12.95
CA SER A 116 -0.81 14.48 13.80
C SER A 116 0.44 13.80 13.28
N LEU A 117 1.34 13.45 14.19
CA LEU A 117 2.51 12.63 13.89
C LEU A 117 2.16 11.14 14.02
N VAL A 118 2.90 10.32 13.28
CA VAL A 118 2.95 8.87 13.50
C VAL A 118 3.77 8.61 14.77
N SER A 119 3.30 7.73 15.64
CA SER A 119 4.02 7.37 16.86
C SER A 119 5.16 6.40 16.56
N LYS A 120 6.25 6.46 17.33
CA LYS A 120 7.40 5.53 17.22
C LYS A 120 6.99 4.03 17.19
N PRO A 121 6.07 3.53 18.04
CA PRO A 121 5.59 2.15 17.93
C PRO A 121 4.88 1.84 16.61
N MET A 122 4.15 2.82 16.05
CA MET A 122 3.48 2.66 14.77
C MET A 122 4.51 2.65 13.63
N ILE A 123 5.53 3.51 13.64
CA ILE A 123 6.61 3.50 12.63
C ILE A 123 7.32 2.14 12.62
N LYS A 124 7.62 1.56 13.79
CA LYS A 124 8.18 0.20 13.88
C LYS A 124 7.25 -0.86 13.32
N LYS A 125 5.95 -0.77 13.61
CA LYS A 125 4.94 -1.68 13.02
C LYS A 125 4.92 -1.55 11.50
N MET A 126 5.02 -0.34 10.98
CA MET A 126 5.07 -0.08 9.54
C MET A 126 6.29 -0.72 8.88
N GLY A 127 7.49 -0.57 9.46
CA GLY A 127 8.68 -1.27 8.97
C GLY A 127 8.51 -2.79 8.95
N ASN A 128 7.93 -3.38 9.99
CA ASN A 128 7.69 -4.84 10.03
C ASN A 128 6.72 -5.31 8.94
N GLU A 129 5.66 -4.55 8.65
CA GLU A 129 4.71 -4.90 7.58
C GLU A 129 5.31 -4.66 6.18
N LEU A 130 6.22 -3.70 6.03
CA LEU A 130 6.99 -3.52 4.78
C LEU A 130 7.86 -4.75 4.50
N VAL A 131 8.67 -5.19 5.48
CA VAL A 131 9.50 -6.41 5.35
C VAL A 131 8.64 -7.62 5.00
N ARG A 132 7.49 -7.79 5.69
CA ARG A 132 6.56 -8.87 5.40
C ARG A 132 5.99 -8.82 3.97
N LEU A 133 5.72 -7.63 3.45
CA LEU A 133 5.32 -7.45 2.06
C LEU A 133 6.46 -7.87 1.13
N CYS A 134 7.67 -7.33 1.33
CA CYS A 134 8.85 -7.64 0.53
C CYS A 134 9.12 -9.15 0.48
N ASP A 135 9.18 -9.83 1.62
CA ASP A 135 9.33 -11.29 1.72
C ASP A 135 8.24 -12.04 0.92
N GLY A 136 7.01 -11.55 0.98
CA GLY A 136 5.87 -12.15 0.30
C GLY A 136 5.91 -12.02 -1.22
N ILE A 137 6.53 -10.95 -1.73
CA ILE A 137 6.61 -10.64 -3.16
C ILE A 137 7.98 -10.96 -3.77
N GLU A 138 9.01 -11.24 -2.97
CA GLU A 138 10.38 -11.58 -3.39
C GLU A 138 10.39 -12.74 -4.39
N ARG A 139 9.61 -13.79 -4.11
CA ARG A 139 9.47 -14.96 -5.00
C ARG A 139 8.93 -14.64 -6.41
N HIS A 140 8.36 -13.45 -6.58
CA HIS A 140 7.85 -12.94 -7.85
C HIS A 140 8.81 -11.96 -8.54
N GLY A 141 9.98 -11.67 -7.95
CA GLY A 141 10.94 -10.70 -8.48
C GLY A 141 10.50 -9.25 -8.34
N LEU A 142 9.63 -8.95 -7.38
CA LEU A 142 9.02 -7.63 -7.16
C LEU A 142 9.73 -6.83 -6.03
N VAL A 143 10.97 -7.19 -5.70
CA VAL A 143 11.82 -6.48 -4.74
C VAL A 143 13.02 -5.91 -5.52
N ASP A 144 13.32 -4.63 -5.34
CA ASP A 144 14.46 -3.91 -5.94
C ASP A 144 14.56 -3.92 -7.47
N TYR A 145 13.41 -4.11 -8.13
CA TYR A 145 13.27 -3.96 -9.58
C TYR A 145 12.38 -2.74 -9.88
N GLN A 146 12.46 -2.19 -11.09
CA GLN A 146 11.64 -1.03 -11.52
C GLN A 146 10.11 -1.27 -11.44
N TYR A 147 9.72 -2.52 -11.12
CA TYR A 147 8.37 -3.05 -11.03
C TYR A 147 8.02 -3.54 -9.62
N GLY A 148 8.66 -2.99 -8.59
CA GLY A 148 8.57 -3.50 -7.23
C GLY A 148 8.66 -2.42 -6.14
N VAL A 149 8.75 -2.89 -4.91
CA VAL A 149 8.92 -2.02 -3.74
C VAL A 149 10.32 -1.41 -3.72
N TRP A 150 10.41 -0.12 -3.41
CA TRP A 150 11.71 0.57 -3.19
C TRP A 150 12.16 0.37 -1.73
N GLU A 151 12.46 -0.88 -1.36
CA GLU A 151 12.67 -1.28 0.03
C GLU A 151 13.76 -0.46 0.72
N ASP A 152 14.93 -0.33 0.09
CA ASP A 152 16.05 0.43 0.64
C ASP A 152 15.67 1.89 0.94
N GLN A 153 14.98 2.55 0.02
CA GLN A 153 14.60 3.96 0.16
C GLN A 153 13.53 4.16 1.23
N ILE A 154 12.54 3.25 1.27
CA ILE A 154 11.48 3.32 2.26
C ILE A 154 12.02 2.98 3.65
N THR A 155 12.90 1.98 3.75
CA THR A 155 13.54 1.61 5.03
C THR A 155 14.37 2.77 5.55
N ALA A 156 15.20 3.40 4.71
CA ALA A 156 15.99 4.57 5.09
C ALA A 156 15.13 5.71 5.65
N VAL A 157 14.02 6.07 4.99
CA VAL A 157 13.17 7.17 5.49
C VAL A 157 12.45 6.81 6.80
N LEU A 158 12.13 5.53 7.02
CA LEU A 158 11.54 5.08 8.29
C LEU A 158 12.57 5.08 9.42
N GLU A 159 13.82 4.72 9.13
CA GLU A 159 14.95 4.81 10.07
C GLU A 159 15.19 6.28 10.47
N ASP A 160 15.27 7.20 9.51
CA ASP A 160 15.40 8.64 9.79
C ASP A 160 14.26 9.16 10.69
N CYS A 161 13.02 8.66 10.48
CA CYS A 161 11.89 9.02 11.34
C CYS A 161 12.06 8.48 12.77
N LEU A 162 12.64 7.29 12.94
CA LEU A 162 12.88 6.69 14.26
C LEU A 162 13.98 7.43 14.99
N ASP A 163 15.09 7.74 14.33
CA ASP A 163 16.22 8.47 14.92
C ASP A 163 15.76 9.83 15.48
N LEU A 164 14.94 10.57 14.71
CA LEU A 164 14.35 11.83 15.19
C LEU A 164 13.39 11.67 16.38
N CYS A 165 12.68 10.53 16.48
CA CYS A 165 11.86 10.25 17.64
C CYS A 165 12.72 10.00 18.88
N ASP A 166 13.85 9.31 18.72
CA ASP A 166 14.78 8.96 19.79
C ASP A 166 15.46 10.23 20.32
N ASP A 167 15.97 11.09 19.43
CA ASP A 167 16.54 12.40 19.77
C ASP A 167 15.55 13.29 20.56
N SER A 168 14.28 13.27 20.16
CA SER A 168 13.21 14.04 20.81
C SER A 168 12.86 13.51 22.21
N GLU A 169 13.02 12.21 22.45
CA GLU A 169 12.80 11.57 23.76
C GLU A 169 13.97 11.87 24.71
N GLU A 170 15.22 11.78 24.24
CA GLU A 170 16.43 12.06 25.03
C GLU A 170 16.54 13.54 25.45
N GLY A 171 16.16 14.47 24.57
CA GLY A 171 16.11 15.89 24.88
C GLY A 171 15.07 16.26 25.95
N ARG A 172 14.02 15.45 26.13
CA ARG A 172 12.99 15.65 27.16
C ARG A 172 13.40 15.11 28.52
N ASP A 173 14.11 13.98 28.55
CA ASP A 173 14.59 13.38 29.80
C ASP A 173 15.69 14.23 30.45
N SER A 174 16.55 14.83 29.62
CA SER A 174 17.64 15.72 30.05
C SER A 174 17.18 17.07 30.65
N GLY A 175 15.92 17.47 30.41
CA GLY A 175 15.34 18.73 30.90
C GLY A 175 14.60 18.62 32.24
N SER A 176 14.59 17.43 32.86
CA SER A 176 13.79 17.13 34.06
C SER A 176 14.61 16.98 35.36
N GLN A 177 15.88 17.40 35.38
CA GLN A 177 16.74 17.40 36.58
C GLN A 177 17.01 18.80 37.14
#